data_AF-A0AAD7U071-F1
#
_entry.id   AF-A0AAD7U071-F1
#
_cell.length_a   1.000
_cell.length_b   1.000
_cell.length_c   1.000
_cell.angle_alpha   90.00
_cell.angle_beta   90.00
_cell.angle_gamma   90.00
#
_symmetry.space_group_name_H-M   'P 1'
#
loop_
_entity.id
_entity.type
_entity.pdbx_description
1 polymer ?
#
loop_
_entity_poly.entity_id
_entity_poly.type
_entity_poly.pdbx_seq_one_letter_code
_entity_poly.pdbx_strand_id
1 'polypeptide(L)'
;MLSTRITSAFSSSRPTVRNALRTYASSFEQPNANRVAGGFKATLHNPKVSEEAKERAAARLSEMGVEADGPSSTSNHSSGSAKDESVSTQYLNQVAGGHKATISNPHTSEAAKQHAREILEIMQATEVPLDATPEEHHRRVIAGYKAALHNPRVSEEAKQHAKEFLQSHDAL
;
A
#
# COMPACT_ATOMS: atom_id res chain seq x y z
N MET A 1 -72.02 21.98 -16.96
CA MET A 1 -70.56 21.80 -17.09
C MET A 1 -69.99 21.51 -15.71
N LEU A 2 -69.03 20.59 -15.66
CA LEU A 2 -68.76 19.68 -14.54
C LEU A 2 -68.14 20.34 -13.30
N SER A 3 -68.66 19.93 -12.15
CA SER A 3 -68.11 20.14 -10.80
C SER A 3 -66.88 19.24 -10.60
N THR A 4 -65.69 19.82 -10.45
CA THR A 4 -64.46 19.07 -10.13
C THR A 4 -64.21 19.02 -8.63
N ARG A 5 -63.95 17.80 -8.18
CA ARG A 5 -63.92 17.33 -6.79
C ARG A 5 -62.60 17.73 -6.12
N ILE A 6 -62.73 18.11 -4.84
CA ILE A 6 -61.65 18.10 -3.87
C ILE A 6 -61.29 16.63 -3.61
N THR A 7 -60.06 16.22 -3.93
CA THR A 7 -59.51 14.92 -3.53
C THR A 7 -58.24 15.13 -2.73
N SER A 8 -58.32 14.60 -1.52
CA SER A 8 -57.32 14.42 -0.48
C SER A 8 -56.06 13.67 -0.91
N ALA A 9 -55.05 13.82 -0.06
CA ALA A 9 -53.96 12.90 0.23
C ALA A 9 -52.63 13.16 -0.48
N PHE A 10 -51.70 13.75 0.27
CA PHE A 10 -50.36 13.18 0.36
C PHE A 10 -49.79 13.46 1.76
N SER A 11 -50.15 12.60 2.71
CA SER A 11 -49.41 12.46 3.96
C SER A 11 -48.04 11.89 3.61
N SER A 12 -47.08 12.76 3.32
CA SER A 12 -45.68 12.38 3.15
C SER A 12 -45.13 11.94 4.51
N SER A 13 -45.22 10.64 4.73
CA SER A 13 -44.45 9.89 5.73
C SER A 13 -42.99 10.35 5.65
N ARG A 14 -42.56 11.19 6.60
CA ARG A 14 -41.17 11.58 6.75
C ARG A 14 -40.41 10.35 7.26
N PRO A 15 -39.44 9.79 6.52
CA PRO A 15 -38.63 8.70 7.05
C PRO A 15 -37.81 9.24 8.23
N THR A 16 -38.14 8.73 9.41
CA THR A 16 -37.45 9.00 10.68
C THR A 16 -35.95 8.75 10.52
N VAL A 17 -35.15 9.70 11.02
CA VAL A 17 -33.67 9.70 11.10
C VAL A 17 -33.11 8.59 12.03
N ARG A 18 -33.88 7.51 12.26
CA ARG A 18 -33.52 6.42 13.17
C ARG A 18 -32.56 5.39 12.56
N ASN A 19 -32.44 5.35 11.23
CA ASN A 19 -31.57 4.38 10.56
C ASN A 19 -30.10 4.83 10.42
N ALA A 20 -29.79 6.12 10.64
CA ALA A 20 -28.42 6.61 10.50
C ALA A 20 -27.49 6.24 11.68
N LEU A 21 -28.05 5.82 12.81
CA LEU A 21 -27.25 5.42 13.99
C LEU A 21 -26.95 3.92 14.04
N ARG A 22 -27.52 3.10 13.14
CA ARG A 22 -27.22 1.66 13.10
C ARG A 22 -25.92 1.34 12.35
N THR A 23 -25.56 2.17 11.38
CA THR A 23 -24.35 1.96 10.57
C THR A 23 -23.06 2.40 11.26
N TYR A 24 -23.14 3.26 12.29
CA TYR A 24 -21.96 3.72 13.03
C TYR A 24 -21.56 2.84 14.23
N ALA A 25 -22.43 1.92 14.66
CA ALA A 25 -22.18 1.05 15.81
C ALA A 25 -21.42 -0.25 15.46
N SER A 26 -21.27 -0.59 14.17
CA SER A 26 -20.63 -1.84 13.74
C SER A 26 -19.13 -1.70 13.42
N SER A 27 -18.57 -0.49 13.39
CA SER A 27 -17.16 -0.26 13.05
C SER A 27 -16.19 -0.40 14.23
N PHE A 28 -16.70 -0.72 15.44
CA PHE A 28 -15.91 -0.93 16.65
C PHE A 28 -15.65 -2.40 16.99
N GLU A 29 -16.18 -3.33 16.20
CA GLU A 29 -15.90 -4.74 16.39
C GLU A 29 -14.75 -5.16 15.46
N GLN A 30 -13.64 -5.54 16.10
CA GLN A 30 -12.57 -6.41 15.57
C GLN A 30 -11.30 -5.78 14.95
N PRO A 31 -10.62 -4.80 15.57
CA PRO A 31 -9.21 -4.50 15.25
C PRO A 31 -8.28 -5.70 15.52
N ASN A 32 -8.75 -6.70 16.27
CA ASN A 32 -7.98 -7.89 16.64
C ASN A 32 -8.37 -9.16 15.87
N ALA A 33 -9.40 -9.19 15.02
CA ALA A 33 -9.79 -10.44 14.35
C ALA A 33 -8.67 -11.00 13.49
N ASN A 34 -7.96 -10.14 12.76
CA ASN A 34 -6.82 -10.57 11.95
C ASN A 34 -5.69 -11.17 12.80
N ARG A 35 -5.44 -10.62 14.00
CA ARG A 35 -4.42 -11.14 14.93
C ARG A 35 -4.87 -12.46 15.56
N VAL A 36 -6.13 -12.56 15.94
CA VAL A 36 -6.74 -13.76 16.54
C VAL A 36 -6.77 -14.90 15.52
N ALA A 37 -7.20 -14.64 14.29
CA ALA A 37 -7.15 -15.58 13.18
C ALA A 37 -5.71 -16.04 12.89
N GLY A 38 -4.73 -15.11 12.92
CA GLY A 38 -3.31 -15.46 12.79
C GLY A 38 -2.84 -16.42 13.88
N GLY A 39 -3.26 -16.21 15.13
CA GLY A 39 -2.99 -17.13 16.24
C GLY A 39 -3.56 -18.53 16.01
N PHE A 40 -4.82 -18.62 15.58
CA PHE A 40 -5.44 -19.92 15.28
C PHE A 40 -4.77 -20.63 14.09
N LYS A 41 -4.38 -19.89 13.04
CA LYS A 41 -3.60 -20.47 11.93
C LYS A 41 -2.26 -21.03 12.40
N ALA A 42 -1.56 -20.32 13.30
CA ALA A 42 -0.32 -20.82 13.89
C ALA A 42 -0.53 -22.12 14.68
N THR A 43 -1.65 -22.26 15.40
CA THR A 43 -1.97 -23.50 16.13
C THR A 43 -2.20 -24.70 15.22
N LEU A 44 -2.81 -24.50 14.04
CA LEU A 44 -3.01 -25.57 13.06
C LEU A 44 -1.69 -26.13 12.52
N HIS A 45 -0.69 -25.28 12.34
CA HIS A 45 0.62 -25.67 11.81
C HIS A 45 1.62 -26.12 12.88
N ASN A 46 1.34 -25.95 14.16
CA ASN A 46 2.26 -26.32 15.23
C ASN A 46 2.19 -27.83 15.52
N PRO A 47 3.28 -28.60 15.29
CA PRO A 47 3.29 -30.05 15.54
C PRO A 47 3.22 -30.42 17.02
N LYS A 48 3.46 -29.47 17.95
CA LYS A 48 3.41 -29.70 19.40
C LYS A 48 2.02 -29.52 20.00
N VAL A 49 1.03 -29.14 19.20
CA VAL A 49 -0.36 -28.91 19.63
C VAL A 49 -1.17 -30.18 19.40
N SER A 50 -2.04 -30.53 20.36
CA SER A 50 -2.95 -31.68 20.26
C SER A 50 -3.98 -31.51 19.15
N GLU A 51 -4.41 -32.61 18.54
CA GLU A 51 -5.41 -32.60 17.46
C GLU A 51 -6.74 -31.95 17.88
N GLU A 52 -7.21 -32.18 19.11
CA GLU A 52 -8.42 -31.52 19.64
C GLU A 52 -8.32 -29.98 19.65
N ALA A 53 -7.13 -29.45 19.92
CA ALA A 53 -6.89 -28.01 19.93
C ALA A 53 -6.81 -27.43 18.51
N LYS A 54 -6.32 -28.22 17.54
CA LYS A 54 -6.34 -27.86 16.11
C LYS A 54 -7.76 -27.82 15.57
N GLU A 55 -8.59 -28.81 15.89
CA GLU A 55 -10.01 -28.81 15.49
C GLU A 55 -10.75 -27.58 16.02
N ARG A 56 -10.55 -27.23 17.29
CA ARG A 56 -11.13 -26.00 17.87
C ARG A 56 -10.64 -24.74 17.16
N ALA A 57 -9.37 -24.66 16.81
CA ALA A 57 -8.81 -23.53 16.07
C ALA A 57 -9.39 -23.44 14.66
N ALA A 58 -9.57 -24.57 13.96
CA ALA A 58 -10.21 -24.62 12.65
C ALA A 58 -11.67 -24.16 12.72
N ALA A 59 -12.45 -24.65 13.69
CA ALA A 59 -13.83 -24.24 13.90
C ALA A 59 -13.95 -22.72 14.16
N ARG A 60 -13.04 -22.15 14.96
CA ARG A 60 -12.97 -20.71 15.21
C ARG A 60 -12.62 -19.90 13.96
N LEU A 61 -11.76 -20.41 13.09
CA LEU A 61 -11.44 -19.77 11.82
C LEU A 61 -12.63 -19.75 10.86
N SER A 62 -13.36 -20.87 10.77
CA SER A 62 -14.60 -20.97 9.99
C SER A 62 -15.71 -20.07 10.53
N GLU A 63 -15.87 -19.97 11.86
CA GLU A 63 -16.79 -19.03 12.51
C GLU A 63 -16.47 -17.57 12.16
N MET A 64 -15.18 -17.25 12.04
CA MET A 64 -14.70 -15.92 11.63
C MET A 64 -14.76 -15.68 10.11
N GLY A 65 -15.19 -16.67 9.31
CA GLY A 65 -15.21 -16.58 7.85
C GLY A 65 -13.82 -16.50 7.21
N VAL A 66 -12.79 -17.00 7.91
CA VAL A 66 -11.41 -17.04 7.44
C VAL A 66 -11.10 -18.46 6.98
N GLU A 67 -11.03 -18.67 5.67
CA GLU A 67 -10.70 -19.98 5.10
C GLU A 67 -9.30 -20.45 5.56
N ALA A 68 -9.23 -21.71 5.98
CA ALA A 68 -8.05 -22.35 6.55
C ALA A 68 -7.05 -22.85 5.48
N ASP A 69 -7.44 -22.81 4.21
CA ASP A 69 -6.65 -23.36 3.11
C ASP A 69 -5.70 -22.32 2.52
N GLY A 70 -4.46 -22.31 3.04
CA GLY A 70 -3.34 -21.66 2.38
C GLY A 70 -2.06 -21.70 3.23
N PRO A 71 -0.93 -22.24 2.73
CA PRO A 71 0.33 -22.16 3.44
C PRO A 71 0.71 -20.69 3.61
N SER A 72 0.83 -20.27 4.87
CA SER A 72 1.60 -19.10 5.36
C SER A 72 2.05 -18.14 4.26
N SER A 73 1.12 -17.34 3.73
CA SER A 73 1.48 -16.24 2.84
C SER A 73 1.12 -14.95 3.57
N THR A 74 2.18 -14.33 4.05
CA THR A 74 2.39 -12.88 4.13
C THR A 74 1.32 -12.08 4.86
N SER A 75 1.77 -11.40 5.92
CA SER A 75 1.17 -10.16 6.40
C SER A 75 0.82 -9.26 5.21
N ASN A 76 -0.47 -9.20 4.90
CA ASN A 76 -1.06 -8.27 3.94
C ASN A 76 -0.86 -6.83 4.43
N HIS A 77 0.27 -6.22 4.05
CA HIS A 77 0.28 -4.81 3.67
C HIS A 77 -0.16 -4.71 2.20
N SER A 78 -1.38 -5.19 1.93
CA SER A 78 -2.00 -5.12 0.61
C SER A 78 -2.63 -3.75 0.43
N SER A 79 -1.85 -2.78 -0.02
CA SER A 79 -2.37 -1.64 -0.77
C SER A 79 -1.91 -1.77 -2.22
N GLY A 80 -2.80 -2.22 -3.09
CA GLY A 80 -2.70 -2.02 -4.53
C GLY A 80 -2.16 -3.21 -5.33
N SER A 81 -3.08 -3.88 -6.00
CA SER A 81 -2.85 -4.82 -7.10
C SER A 81 -2.01 -4.20 -8.23
N ALA A 82 -0.96 -4.89 -8.70
CA ALA A 82 -0.62 -5.03 -10.13
C ALA A 82 0.68 -5.83 -10.36
N LYS A 83 0.52 -6.96 -11.07
CA LYS A 83 1.47 -7.63 -11.99
C LYS A 83 2.75 -8.25 -11.39
N ASP A 84 3.01 -9.46 -11.87
CA ASP A 84 3.93 -10.52 -11.42
C ASP A 84 5.45 -10.19 -11.48
N GLU A 85 5.82 -8.95 -11.80
CA GLU A 85 7.20 -8.42 -11.67
C GLU A 85 7.40 -7.61 -10.36
N SER A 86 6.31 -7.28 -9.68
CA SER A 86 6.30 -6.49 -8.44
C SER A 86 6.78 -7.27 -7.21
N VAL A 87 6.73 -8.61 -7.25
CA VAL A 87 7.11 -9.46 -6.11
C VAL A 87 8.63 -9.46 -5.93
N SER A 88 9.38 -9.53 -7.03
CA SER A 88 10.86 -9.45 -7.02
C SER A 88 11.33 -8.08 -6.54
N THR A 89 10.72 -7.00 -7.05
CA THR A 89 11.03 -5.63 -6.59
C THR A 89 10.61 -5.38 -5.14
N GLN A 90 9.49 -5.93 -4.66
CA GLN A 90 9.11 -5.85 -3.24
C GLN A 90 10.11 -6.59 -2.35
N TYR A 91 10.54 -7.79 -2.76
CA TYR A 91 11.57 -8.54 -2.05
C TYR A 91 12.89 -7.76 -1.98
N LEU A 92 13.35 -7.20 -3.09
CA LEU A 92 14.56 -6.38 -3.14
C LEU A 92 14.45 -5.14 -2.25
N ASN A 93 13.32 -4.43 -2.29
CA ASN A 93 13.07 -3.26 -1.43
C ASN A 93 13.09 -3.63 0.07
N GLN A 94 12.52 -4.78 0.44
CA GLN A 94 12.51 -5.26 1.81
C GLN A 94 13.93 -5.61 2.30
N VAL A 95 14.71 -6.30 1.46
CA VAL A 95 16.10 -6.66 1.73
C VAL A 95 16.97 -5.40 1.84
N ALA A 96 16.83 -4.46 0.91
CA ALA A 96 17.54 -3.18 0.94
C ALA A 96 17.20 -2.37 2.20
N GLY A 97 15.93 -2.34 2.60
CA GLY A 97 15.50 -1.72 3.86
C GLY A 97 16.19 -2.32 5.08
N GLY A 98 16.33 -3.65 5.15
CA GLY A 98 17.04 -4.35 6.23
C GLY A 98 18.53 -4.01 6.30
N HIS A 99 19.21 -3.94 5.15
CA HIS A 99 20.62 -3.54 5.11
C HIS A 99 20.82 -2.06 5.48
N LYS A 100 19.91 -1.17 5.05
CA LYS A 100 19.92 0.24 5.48
C LYS A 100 19.72 0.38 6.99
N ALA A 101 18.81 -0.40 7.58
CA ALA A 101 18.61 -0.42 9.02
C ALA A 101 19.89 -0.86 9.76
N THR A 102 20.58 -1.89 9.27
CA THR A 102 21.87 -2.36 9.80
C THR A 102 22.92 -1.26 9.82
N ILE A 103 22.99 -0.42 8.78
CA ILE A 103 23.93 0.71 8.72
C ILE A 103 23.58 1.80 9.73
N SER A 104 22.29 2.09 9.89
CA SER A 104 21.80 3.14 10.80
C SER A 104 21.86 2.76 12.29
N ASN A 105 21.87 1.46 12.60
CA ASN A 105 21.85 0.99 13.98
C ASN A 105 23.22 1.22 14.65
N PRO A 106 23.29 1.97 15.77
CA PRO A 106 24.55 2.21 16.48
C PRO A 106 25.12 0.95 17.15
N HIS A 107 24.30 -0.08 17.38
CA HIS A 107 24.68 -1.32 18.06
C HIS A 107 25.15 -2.43 17.12
N THR A 108 25.26 -2.17 15.81
CA THR A 108 25.81 -3.13 14.85
C THR A 108 27.32 -2.96 14.72
N SER A 109 28.02 -4.08 14.47
CA SER A 109 29.48 -4.05 14.28
C SER A 109 29.85 -3.36 12.97
N GLU A 110 31.05 -2.75 12.94
CA GLU A 110 31.53 -2.08 11.72
C GLU A 110 31.68 -3.04 10.54
N ALA A 111 32.11 -4.29 10.79
CA ALA A 111 32.16 -5.33 9.76
C ALA A 111 30.77 -5.64 9.16
N ALA A 112 29.72 -5.69 9.98
CA ALA A 112 28.35 -5.91 9.50
C ALA A 112 27.83 -4.71 8.69
N LYS A 113 28.18 -3.48 9.08
CA LYS A 113 27.83 -2.26 8.31
C LYS A 113 28.56 -2.21 6.98
N GLN A 114 29.84 -2.59 6.94
CA GLN A 114 30.61 -2.67 5.69
C GLN A 114 29.98 -3.67 4.73
N HIS A 115 29.69 -4.88 5.19
CA HIS A 115 29.00 -5.89 4.39
C HIS A 115 27.62 -5.42 3.92
N ALA A 116 26.85 -4.74 4.78
CA ALA A 116 25.56 -4.17 4.39
C ALA A 116 25.68 -3.09 3.30
N ARG A 117 26.77 -2.31 3.28
CA ARG A 117 27.04 -1.33 2.21
C ARG A 117 27.38 -2.01 0.89
N GLU A 118 28.24 -3.03 0.92
CA GLU A 118 28.63 -3.80 -0.26
C GLU A 118 27.41 -4.45 -0.93
N ILE A 119 26.54 -5.10 -0.15
CA ILE A 119 25.31 -5.70 -0.67
C ILE A 119 24.38 -4.64 -1.29
N LEU A 120 24.23 -3.47 -0.65
CA LEU A 120 23.41 -2.39 -1.20
C LEU A 120 23.98 -1.82 -2.51
N GLU A 121 25.30 -1.72 -2.63
CA GLU A 121 25.97 -1.29 -3.86
C GLU A 121 25.77 -2.30 -4.99
N ILE A 122 25.94 -3.60 -4.70
CA ILE A 122 25.67 -4.67 -5.67
C ILE A 122 24.20 -4.64 -6.09
N MET A 123 23.27 -4.51 -5.14
CA MET A 123 21.84 -4.44 -5.43
C MET A 123 21.50 -3.22 -6.30
N GLN A 124 22.05 -2.04 -5.99
CA GLN A 124 21.86 -0.84 -6.83
C GLN A 124 22.49 -0.96 -8.21
N ALA A 125 23.65 -1.62 -8.31
CA ALA A 125 24.29 -1.92 -9.59
C ALA A 125 23.50 -2.95 -10.41
N THR A 126 22.74 -3.84 -9.74
CA THR A 126 21.87 -4.83 -10.37
C THR A 126 20.51 -4.23 -10.75
N GLU A 127 20.03 -3.24 -9.99
CA GLU A 127 18.82 -2.45 -10.26
C GLU A 127 19.05 -1.34 -11.28
N VAL A 128 20.03 -1.46 -12.18
CA VAL A 128 20.00 -0.67 -13.43
C VAL A 128 18.79 -1.20 -14.21
N PRO A 129 17.69 -0.45 -14.32
CA PRO A 129 16.61 -0.85 -15.21
C PRO A 129 17.22 -0.83 -16.60
N LEU A 130 17.12 -1.94 -17.33
CA LEU A 130 17.68 -2.11 -18.67
C LEU A 130 17.17 -1.10 -19.73
N ASP A 131 16.32 -0.12 -19.38
CA ASP A 131 15.66 0.78 -20.34
C ASP A 131 15.60 2.27 -19.92
N ALA A 132 16.67 2.81 -19.34
CA ALA A 132 16.91 4.25 -19.40
C ALA A 132 18.40 4.50 -19.39
N THR A 133 19.01 4.55 -20.58
CA THR A 133 20.37 5.06 -20.70
C THR A 133 20.44 6.46 -20.04
N PRO A 134 21.61 6.91 -19.56
CA PRO A 134 21.77 8.24 -18.96
C PRO A 134 21.17 9.36 -19.81
N GLU A 135 21.22 9.21 -21.14
CA GLU A 135 20.65 10.12 -22.12
C GLU A 135 19.11 10.13 -22.10
N GLU A 136 18.47 8.99 -21.91
CA GLU A 136 17.01 8.91 -21.82
C GLU A 136 16.49 9.51 -20.51
N HIS A 137 17.17 9.26 -19.39
CA HIS A 137 16.88 9.93 -18.13
C HIS A 137 16.99 11.46 -18.30
N HIS A 138 18.08 11.92 -18.92
CA HIS A 138 18.29 13.33 -19.21
C HIS A 138 17.16 13.93 -20.08
N ARG A 139 16.74 13.22 -21.13
CA ARG A 139 15.62 13.60 -21.99
C ARG A 139 14.29 13.72 -21.22
N ARG A 140 14.00 12.79 -20.31
CA ARG A 140 12.79 12.81 -19.46
C ARG A 140 12.82 13.98 -18.48
N VAL A 141 13.99 14.28 -17.90
CA VAL A 141 14.18 15.44 -17.01
C VAL A 141 13.92 16.75 -17.77
N ILE A 142 14.51 16.92 -18.95
CA ILE A 142 14.25 18.08 -19.82
C ILE A 142 12.76 18.20 -20.15
N ALA A 143 12.10 17.10 -20.51
CA ALA A 143 10.66 17.11 -20.81
C ALA A 143 9.81 17.54 -19.60
N GLY A 144 10.18 17.12 -18.39
CA GLY A 144 9.52 17.52 -17.15
C GLY A 144 9.64 19.03 -16.89
N TYR A 145 10.83 19.61 -17.05
CA TYR A 145 11.03 21.05 -16.90
C TYR A 145 10.29 21.86 -17.98
N LYS A 146 10.23 21.37 -19.23
CA LYS A 146 9.41 21.97 -20.29
C LYS A 146 7.93 21.96 -19.92
N ALA A 147 7.43 20.85 -19.39
CA ALA A 147 6.04 20.77 -18.92
C ALA A 147 5.77 21.73 -17.75
N ALA A 148 6.72 21.91 -16.84
CA ALA A 148 6.59 22.84 -15.71
C ALA A 148 6.38 24.30 -16.16
N LEU A 149 7.05 24.73 -17.24
CA LEU A 149 6.87 26.08 -17.80
C LEU A 149 5.43 26.35 -18.28
N HIS A 150 4.75 25.33 -18.79
CA HIS A 150 3.40 25.44 -19.33
C HIS A 150 2.30 25.12 -18.31
N ASN A 151 2.65 24.61 -17.14
CA ASN A 151 1.68 24.22 -16.13
C ASN A 151 1.20 25.46 -15.32
N PRO A 152 -0.10 25.81 -15.36
CA PRO A 152 -0.63 26.96 -14.63
C PRO A 152 -0.61 26.78 -13.10
N ARG A 153 -0.43 25.55 -12.61
CA ARG A 153 -0.36 25.25 -11.17
C ARG A 153 1.05 25.41 -10.58
N VAL A 154 2.05 25.68 -11.42
CA VAL A 154 3.44 25.88 -10.98
C VAL A 154 3.66 27.37 -10.71
N SER A 155 4.29 27.69 -9.58
CA SER A 155 4.66 29.06 -9.19
C SER A 155 5.66 29.67 -10.16
N GLU A 156 5.63 30.99 -10.31
CA GLU A 156 6.55 31.73 -11.20
C GLU A 156 8.03 31.53 -10.83
N GLU A 157 8.37 31.45 -9.54
CA GLU A 157 9.75 31.15 -9.08
C GLU A 157 10.23 29.78 -9.58
N ALA A 158 9.38 28.76 -9.51
CA ALA A 158 9.69 27.42 -9.99
C ALA A 158 9.79 27.36 -11.53
N LYS A 159 9.00 28.17 -12.25
CA LYS A 159 9.13 28.32 -13.72
C LYS A 159 10.44 29.01 -14.09
N GLN A 160 10.86 30.00 -13.33
CA GLN A 160 12.14 30.67 -13.56
C GLN A 160 13.30 29.70 -13.38
N HIS A 161 13.30 28.90 -12.31
CA HIS A 161 14.28 27.84 -12.11
C HIS A 161 14.24 26.78 -13.22
N ALA A 162 13.05 26.37 -13.67
CA ALA A 162 12.92 25.47 -14.81
C ALA A 162 13.53 26.03 -16.10
N LYS A 163 13.39 27.34 -16.32
CA LYS A 163 13.95 28.05 -17.47
C LYS A 163 15.48 28.07 -17.40
N GLU A 164 16.05 28.41 -16.26
CA GLU A 164 17.51 28.41 -16.04
C GLU A 164 18.11 27.01 -16.24
N PHE A 165 17.44 25.97 -15.73
CA PHE A 165 17.84 24.59 -15.95
C PHE A 165 17.80 24.20 -17.43
N LEU A 166 16.79 24.62 -18.18
CA LEU A 166 16.71 24.32 -19.61
C LEU A 166 17.77 25.08 -20.43
N GLN A 167 18.16 26.28 -20.03
CA GLN A 167 19.23 27.05 -20.68
C GLN A 167 20.60 26.41 -20.47
N SER A 168 20.89 25.93 -19.25
CA SER A 168 22.17 25.29 -18.95
C SER A 168 22.36 23.93 -19.64
N HIS A 169 21.27 23.32 -20.11
CA HIS A 169 21.28 22.03 -20.80
C HIS A 169 20.94 22.17 -22.30
N ASP A 170 21.10 23.36 -22.89
CA ASP A 170 20.87 23.65 -24.32
C ASP A 170 19.50 23.17 -24.85
N ALA A 171 18.48 23.20 -24.00
CA ALA A 171 17.16 22.64 -24.26
C ALA A 171 16.06 23.70 -24.43
N LEU A 172 16.43 24.99 -24.52
CA LEU A 172 15.54 26.15 -24.53
C LEU A 172 15.42 26.81 -25.92
#